data_AF-A0A7S1NVT8-F1
#
_entry.id   AF-A0A7S1NVT8-F1
#
_cell.length_a   1.000
_cell.length_b   1.000
_cell.length_c   1.000
_cell.angle_alpha   90.00
_cell.angle_beta   90.00
_cell.angle_gamma   90.00
#
_symmetry.space_group_name_H-M   'P 1'
#
loop_
_entity.id
_entity.type
_entity.pdbx_description
1 polymer ?
#
loop_
_entity_poly.entity_id
_entity_poly.type
_entity_poly.pdbx_seq_one_letter_code
_entity_poly.pdbx_strand_id
1 'polypeptide(L)'
;DWFIPIISFPFKICFAICPPPHYVGGWACFIFAIAFIGLLTALVGDLAALLGCAAGIDDFTTAVTLVAVGTSLPDTFASKTAARDEPYADASIGNITGSNSVNVFLGLGMPWLTGSIYWACTGATEKWTRNYGPAGPLMGDITPSIAELYPDGAFAVPAGDLAFSVAVFTICAFLCLSMLVIRRAFWGGELGGP
;
A
#
# COMPACT_ATOMS: atom_id res chain seq x y z
N ASP A 1 -16.51 10.13 -30.53
CA ASP A 1 -15.58 10.85 -29.63
C ASP A 1 -16.25 11.64 -28.48
N TRP A 2 -17.27 11.09 -27.81
CA TRP A 2 -17.93 11.74 -26.64
C TRP A 2 -17.84 10.93 -25.33
N PHE A 3 -17.45 9.66 -25.42
CA PHE A 3 -17.42 8.72 -24.30
C PHE A 3 -16.39 9.09 -23.22
N ILE A 4 -15.14 9.38 -23.63
CA ILE A 4 -14.06 9.74 -22.71
C ILE A 4 -14.33 11.07 -21.97
N PRO A 5 -14.83 12.14 -22.64
CA PRO A 5 -15.26 13.35 -21.94
C PRO A 5 -16.34 13.14 -20.88
N ILE A 6 -17.35 12.29 -21.15
CA ILE A 6 -18.46 12.03 -20.22
C ILE A 6 -17.97 11.28 -18.98
N ILE A 7 -17.15 10.24 -19.16
CA ILE A 7 -16.59 9.45 -18.05
C ILE A 7 -15.64 10.29 -17.20
N SER A 8 -14.84 11.16 -17.83
CA SER A 8 -13.89 12.02 -17.11
C SER A 8 -14.53 13.22 -16.42
N PHE A 9 -15.78 13.56 -16.74
CA PHE A 9 -16.47 14.73 -16.20
C PHE A 9 -16.54 14.78 -14.66
N PRO A 10 -16.97 13.74 -13.94
CA PRO A 10 -16.97 13.76 -12.47
C PRO A 10 -15.56 13.97 -11.90
N PHE A 11 -14.55 13.32 -12.49
CA PHE A 11 -13.16 13.48 -12.06
C PHE A 11 -12.65 14.90 -12.30
N LYS A 12 -13.00 15.53 -13.43
CA LYS A 12 -12.65 16.93 -13.72
C LYS A 12 -13.24 17.90 -12.69
N ILE A 13 -14.48 17.67 -12.24
CA ILE A 13 -15.09 18.48 -11.17
C ILE A 13 -14.32 18.29 -9.87
N CYS A 14 -14.02 17.05 -9.48
CA CYS A 14 -13.27 16.78 -8.26
C CYS A 14 -11.88 17.45 -8.29
N PHE A 15 -11.16 17.35 -9.40
CA PHE A 15 -9.84 17.99 -9.55
C PHE A 15 -9.91 19.51 -9.69
N ALA A 16 -11.04 20.08 -10.15
CA ALA A 16 -11.22 21.53 -10.20
C ALA A 16 -11.28 22.18 -8.81
N ILE A 17 -11.54 21.40 -7.75
CA ILE A 17 -11.49 21.86 -6.35
C ILE A 17 -10.03 22.03 -5.89
N CYS A 18 -9.07 21.38 -6.55
CA CYS A 18 -7.66 21.51 -6.22
C CYS A 18 -7.15 22.92 -6.61
N PRO A 19 -6.58 23.70 -5.67
CA PRO A 19 -6.08 25.03 -5.97
C PRO A 19 -4.91 24.93 -6.96
N PRO A 20 -4.79 25.86 -7.92
CA PRO A 20 -3.80 25.69 -8.97
C PRO A 20 -2.36 25.91 -8.45
N PRO A 21 -1.36 25.28 -9.09
CA PRO A 21 -0.01 25.11 -8.55
C PRO A 21 0.82 26.40 -8.45
N HIS A 22 0.36 27.51 -9.04
CA HIS A 22 1.02 28.80 -8.92
C HIS A 22 0.61 29.58 -7.68
N TYR A 23 -0.47 29.19 -6.99
CA TYR A 23 -0.88 29.82 -5.73
C TYR A 23 0.09 29.44 -4.60
N VAL A 24 0.53 30.45 -3.84
CA VAL A 24 1.37 30.28 -2.64
C VAL A 24 2.59 29.38 -2.89
N GLY A 25 3.24 29.54 -4.06
CA GLY A 25 4.41 28.74 -4.44
C GLY A 25 4.15 27.23 -4.54
N GLY A 26 2.91 26.82 -4.75
CA GLY A 26 2.50 25.41 -4.87
C GLY A 26 2.10 24.73 -3.56
N TRP A 27 2.35 25.35 -2.41
CA TRP A 27 2.04 24.77 -1.10
C TRP A 27 0.55 24.53 -0.87
N ALA A 28 -0.31 25.43 -1.37
CA ALA A 28 -1.76 25.25 -1.26
C ALA A 28 -2.25 24.02 -2.03
N CYS A 29 -1.73 23.81 -3.25
CA CYS A 29 -2.01 22.64 -4.08
C CYS A 29 -1.51 21.36 -3.38
N PHE A 30 -0.29 21.41 -2.84
CA PHE A 30 0.32 20.27 -2.17
C PHE A 30 -0.47 19.79 -0.94
N ILE A 31 -0.83 20.71 -0.03
CA ILE A 31 -1.58 20.36 1.20
C ILE A 31 -2.98 19.83 0.83
N PHE A 32 -3.66 20.49 -0.11
CA PHE A 32 -4.98 20.06 -0.56
C PHE A 32 -4.93 18.67 -1.21
N ALA A 33 -3.91 18.42 -2.05
CA ALA A 33 -3.71 17.12 -2.68
C ALA A 33 -3.48 16.00 -1.63
N ILE A 34 -2.65 16.24 -0.62
CA ILE A 34 -2.44 15.27 0.48
C ILE A 34 -3.74 14.99 1.23
N ALA A 35 -4.50 16.03 1.58
CA ALA A 35 -5.77 15.88 2.28
C ALA A 35 -6.79 15.10 1.42
N PHE A 36 -6.86 15.39 0.13
CA PHE A 36 -7.76 14.72 -0.81
C PHE A 36 -7.38 13.25 -1.00
N ILE A 37 -6.09 12.93 -1.13
CA ILE A 37 -5.61 11.55 -1.16
C ILE A 37 -6.00 10.83 0.12
N GLY A 38 -5.77 11.43 1.30
CA GLY A 38 -6.16 10.83 2.59
C GLY A 38 -7.66 10.54 2.70
N LEU A 39 -8.52 11.46 2.26
CA LEU A 39 -9.96 11.27 2.23
C LEU A 39 -10.38 10.14 1.28
N LEU A 40 -9.83 10.13 0.05
CA LEU A 40 -10.12 9.10 -0.94
C LEU A 40 -9.65 7.73 -0.46
N THR A 41 -8.47 7.62 0.14
CA THR A 41 -7.95 6.37 0.69
C THR A 41 -8.84 5.83 1.82
N ALA A 42 -9.32 6.70 2.72
CA ALA A 42 -10.26 6.30 3.76
C ALA A 42 -11.57 5.75 3.18
N LEU A 43 -12.16 6.48 2.22
CA LEU A 43 -13.40 6.06 1.56
C LEU A 43 -13.23 4.76 0.78
N VAL A 44 -12.12 4.58 0.06
CA VAL A 44 -11.82 3.34 -0.67
C VAL A 44 -11.64 2.17 0.30
N GLY A 45 -11.03 2.39 1.46
CA GLY A 45 -10.90 1.38 2.50
C GLY A 45 -12.27 0.89 2.99
N ASP A 46 -13.17 1.81 3.33
CA ASP A 46 -14.52 1.47 3.80
C ASP A 46 -15.35 0.76 2.73
N LEU A 47 -15.29 1.24 1.48
CA LEU A 47 -15.99 0.60 0.37
C LEU A 47 -15.42 -0.79 0.06
N ALA A 48 -14.10 -0.96 0.13
CA ALA A 48 -13.48 -2.26 -0.06
C ALA A 48 -13.94 -3.27 1.00
N ALA A 49 -13.97 -2.88 2.27
CA ALA A 49 -14.45 -3.75 3.36
C ALA A 49 -15.93 -4.15 3.17
N LEU A 50 -16.80 -3.21 2.77
CA LEU A 50 -18.20 -3.50 2.46
C LEU A 50 -18.36 -4.45 1.27
N LEU A 51 -17.55 -4.27 0.22
CA LEU A 51 -17.54 -5.16 -0.94
C LEU A 51 -17.03 -6.55 -0.59
N GLY A 52 -15.97 -6.67 0.23
CA GLY A 52 -15.47 -7.94 0.75
C GLY A 52 -16.55 -8.70 1.51
N CYS A 53 -17.22 -8.01 2.44
CA CYS A 53 -18.37 -8.55 3.19
C CYS A 53 -19.49 -9.05 2.26
N ALA A 54 -19.89 -8.25 1.27
CA ALA A 54 -20.97 -8.60 0.35
C ALA A 54 -20.62 -9.77 -0.59
N ALA A 55 -19.35 -9.89 -0.98
CA ALA A 55 -18.83 -10.95 -1.83
C ALA A 55 -18.42 -12.22 -1.05
N GLY A 56 -18.44 -12.19 0.29
CA GLY A 56 -17.95 -13.27 1.14
C GLY A 56 -16.43 -13.48 1.05
N ILE A 57 -15.68 -12.44 0.70
CA ILE A 57 -14.22 -12.45 0.59
C ILE A 57 -13.64 -11.91 1.90
N ASP A 58 -12.64 -12.61 2.43
CA ASP A 58 -11.93 -12.19 3.64
C ASP A 58 -11.28 -10.81 3.47
N ASP A 59 -11.29 -10.01 4.54
CA ASP A 59 -10.77 -8.64 4.56
C ASP A 59 -9.30 -8.56 4.14
N PHE A 60 -8.48 -9.53 4.53
CA PHE A 60 -7.08 -9.59 4.12
C PHE A 60 -6.95 -9.78 2.60
N THR A 61 -7.74 -10.69 2.03
CA THR A 61 -7.72 -10.95 0.58
C THR A 61 -8.21 -9.74 -0.19
N THR A 62 -9.27 -9.08 0.30
CA THR A 62 -9.82 -7.85 -0.28
C THR A 62 -8.78 -6.72 -0.26
N ALA A 63 -8.07 -6.54 0.85
CA ALA A 63 -7.01 -5.53 0.98
C ALA A 63 -5.83 -5.78 0.03
N VAL A 64 -5.34 -7.02 -0.05
CA VAL A 64 -4.19 -7.39 -0.89
C VAL A 64 -4.53 -7.33 -2.39
N THR A 65 -5.79 -7.53 -2.77
CA THR A 65 -6.17 -7.61 -4.20
C THR A 65 -6.80 -6.34 -4.74
N LEU A 66 -7.78 -5.74 -4.05
CA LEU A 66 -8.48 -4.55 -4.54
C LEU A 66 -7.78 -3.27 -4.10
N VAL A 67 -7.45 -3.15 -2.82
CA VAL A 67 -6.87 -1.91 -2.27
C VAL A 67 -5.42 -1.74 -2.73
N ALA A 68 -4.59 -2.78 -2.59
CA ALA A 68 -3.17 -2.70 -2.93
C ALA A 68 -2.90 -2.43 -4.42
N VAL A 69 -3.75 -2.97 -5.31
CA VAL A 69 -3.68 -2.66 -6.75
C VAL A 69 -4.06 -1.19 -6.98
N GLY A 70 -5.11 -0.70 -6.32
CA GLY A 70 -5.56 0.68 -6.41
C GLY A 70 -4.50 1.71 -6.01
N THR A 71 -3.67 1.40 -5.01
CA THR A 71 -2.57 2.29 -4.59
C THR A 71 -1.32 2.18 -5.46
N SER A 72 -1.02 1.00 -6.03
CA SER A 72 0.20 0.77 -6.82
C SER A 72 0.06 1.17 -8.30
N LEU A 73 -1.16 1.21 -8.83
CA LEU A 73 -1.42 1.61 -10.23
C LEU A 73 -1.02 3.07 -10.51
N PRO A 74 -1.38 4.08 -9.69
CA PRO A 74 -0.89 5.44 -9.85
C PRO A 74 0.63 5.54 -9.90
N ASP A 75 1.34 4.83 -9.00
CA ASP A 75 2.80 4.80 -8.96
C ASP A 75 3.39 4.17 -10.23
N THR A 76 2.74 3.13 -10.74
CA THR A 76 3.12 2.50 -12.01
C THR A 76 2.98 3.49 -13.17
N PHE A 77 1.88 4.25 -13.22
CA PHE A 77 1.68 5.26 -14.27
C PHE A 77 2.66 6.42 -14.15
N ALA A 78 2.92 6.92 -12.94
CA ALA A 78 3.93 7.95 -12.69
C ALA A 78 5.33 7.49 -13.13
N SER A 79 5.71 6.27 -12.76
CA SER A 79 7.00 5.67 -13.15
C SER A 79 7.12 5.45 -14.65
N LYS A 80 6.03 5.05 -15.31
CA LYS A 80 5.97 4.89 -16.77
C LYS A 80 6.11 6.22 -17.50
N THR A 81 5.44 7.27 -17.02
CA THR A 81 5.54 8.61 -17.60
C THR A 81 6.97 9.14 -17.42
N ALA A 82 7.53 9.05 -16.21
CA ALA A 82 8.91 9.43 -15.94
C ALA A 82 9.93 8.66 -16.82
N ALA A 83 9.70 7.37 -17.08
CA ALA A 83 10.58 6.58 -17.95
C ALA A 83 10.48 6.94 -19.44
N ARG A 84 9.38 7.57 -19.88
CA ARG A 84 9.18 8.00 -21.28
C ARG A 84 9.68 9.41 -21.53
N ASP A 85 9.54 10.27 -20.54
CA ASP A 85 9.83 11.69 -20.67
C ASP A 85 11.32 11.99 -20.39
N GLU A 86 12.00 11.15 -19.60
CA GLU A 86 13.43 11.31 -19.28
C GLU A 86 14.35 10.42 -20.12
N PRO A 87 15.46 10.95 -20.67
CA PRO A 87 16.36 10.22 -21.54
C PRO A 87 17.13 9.09 -20.86
N TYR A 88 17.25 9.08 -19.53
CA TYR A 88 17.95 8.05 -18.75
C TYR A 88 17.05 7.28 -17.79
N ALA A 89 15.75 7.61 -17.72
CA ALA A 89 14.77 7.02 -16.79
C ALA A 89 15.17 7.03 -15.29
N ASP A 90 16.17 7.81 -14.86
CA ASP A 90 16.60 7.92 -13.46
C ASP A 90 15.44 8.30 -12.53
N ALA A 91 14.58 9.22 -12.98
CA ALA A 91 13.39 9.62 -12.24
C ALA A 91 12.40 8.45 -12.03
N SER A 92 12.33 7.51 -12.97
CA SER A 92 11.49 6.31 -12.84
C SER A 92 12.04 5.37 -11.76
N ILE A 93 13.36 5.15 -11.75
CA ILE A 93 14.02 4.32 -10.73
C ILE A 93 13.87 4.94 -9.35
N GLY A 94 14.05 6.27 -9.25
CA GLY A 94 13.83 7.02 -8.01
C GLY A 94 12.39 6.88 -7.51
N ASN A 95 11.40 6.97 -8.40
CA ASN A 95 9.99 6.84 -8.02
C ASN A 95 9.64 5.43 -7.52
N ILE A 96 10.03 4.39 -8.24
CA ILE A 96 9.75 2.99 -7.86
C ILE A 96 10.44 2.63 -6.54
N THR A 97 11.70 3.02 -6.39
CA THR A 97 12.48 2.71 -5.18
C THR A 97 11.96 3.51 -3.99
N GLY A 98 11.63 4.79 -4.20
CA GLY A 98 11.08 5.68 -3.18
C GLY A 98 9.72 5.21 -2.69
N SER A 99 8.78 4.91 -3.58
CA SER A 99 7.43 4.47 -3.19
C SER A 99 7.45 3.14 -2.44
N ASN A 100 8.20 2.15 -2.91
CA ASN A 100 8.33 0.87 -2.21
C ASN A 100 8.97 1.03 -0.82
N SER A 101 9.98 1.90 -0.70
CA SER A 101 10.60 2.20 0.58
C SER A 101 9.60 2.85 1.54
N VAL A 102 8.80 3.82 1.07
CA VAL A 102 7.75 4.45 1.86
C VAL A 102 6.70 3.42 2.33
N ASN A 103 6.27 2.52 1.46
CA ASN A 103 5.30 1.47 1.82
C ASN A 103 5.82 0.54 2.92
N VAL A 104 7.09 0.13 2.84
CA VAL A 104 7.69 -0.75 3.85
C VAL A 104 8.00 -0.01 5.14
N PHE A 105 8.73 1.12 5.07
CA PHE A 105 9.20 1.81 6.27
C PHE A 105 8.10 2.66 6.92
N LEU A 106 7.35 3.42 6.15
CA LEU A 106 6.30 4.28 6.69
C LEU A 106 4.94 3.55 6.72
N GLY A 107 4.62 2.76 5.70
CA GLY A 107 3.34 2.03 5.65
C GLY A 107 3.25 0.90 6.68
N LEU A 108 4.30 0.09 6.86
CA LEU A 108 4.32 -0.98 7.86
C LEU A 108 5.07 -0.57 9.14
N GLY A 109 6.23 0.07 9.00
CA GLY A 109 7.08 0.40 10.14
C GLY A 109 6.48 1.42 11.11
N MET A 110 5.84 2.50 10.62
CA MET A 110 5.25 3.51 11.52
C MET A 110 4.04 2.99 12.33
N PRO A 111 3.05 2.30 11.75
CA PRO A 111 1.97 1.69 12.54
C PRO A 111 2.49 0.70 13.58
N TRP A 112 3.49 -0.11 13.22
CA TRP A 112 4.11 -1.03 14.18
C TRP A 112 4.80 -0.30 15.33
N LEU A 113 5.57 0.76 15.03
CA LEU A 113 6.26 1.57 16.03
C LEU A 113 5.27 2.26 16.98
N THR A 114 4.23 2.89 16.41
CA THR A 114 3.19 3.56 17.21
C THR A 114 2.44 2.59 18.12
N GLY A 115 2.08 1.39 17.61
CA GLY A 115 1.48 0.33 18.42
C GLY A 115 2.41 -0.17 19.53
N SER A 116 3.69 -0.36 19.22
CA SER A 116 4.70 -0.82 20.18
C SER A 116 4.90 0.18 21.32
N ILE A 117 5.01 1.47 21.02
CA ILE A 117 5.12 2.53 22.04
C ILE A 117 3.84 2.62 22.86
N TYR A 118 2.66 2.61 22.20
CA TYR A 118 1.38 2.71 22.89
C TYR A 118 1.21 1.60 23.93
N TRP A 119 1.49 0.34 23.56
CA TRP A 119 1.35 -0.79 24.47
C TRP A 119 2.46 -0.84 25.52
N ALA A 120 3.68 -0.39 25.20
CA ALA A 120 4.75 -0.25 26.19
C ALA A 120 4.42 0.79 27.28
N CYS A 121 3.71 1.87 26.95
CA CYS A 121 3.31 2.90 27.91
C CYS A 121 2.02 2.56 28.68
N THR A 122 1.07 1.87 28.03
CA THR A 122 -0.25 1.59 28.63
C THR A 122 -0.27 0.28 29.42
N GLY A 123 0.51 -0.70 29.00
CA GLY A 123 0.53 -2.06 29.55
C GLY A 123 -0.70 -2.91 29.24
N ALA A 124 -0.81 -4.05 29.93
CA ALA A 124 -1.88 -5.05 29.77
C ALA A 124 -3.24 -4.56 30.32
N THR A 125 -3.97 -3.80 29.51
CA THR A 125 -5.36 -3.43 29.80
C THR A 125 -6.34 -4.59 29.58
N GLU A 126 -7.58 -4.47 30.08
CA GLU A 126 -8.65 -5.46 29.81
C GLU A 126 -8.89 -5.68 28.30
N LYS A 127 -8.81 -4.59 27.50
CA LYS A 127 -8.89 -4.67 26.03
C LYS A 127 -7.71 -5.45 25.43
N TRP A 128 -6.52 -5.30 26.00
CA TRP A 128 -5.33 -6.04 25.58
C TRP A 128 -5.51 -7.54 25.85
N THR A 129 -5.91 -7.92 27.07
CA THR A 129 -6.14 -9.31 27.45
C THR A 129 -7.24 -9.97 26.61
N ARG A 130 -8.29 -9.23 26.24
CA ARG A 130 -9.33 -9.74 25.33
C ARG A 130 -8.79 -10.03 23.92
N ASN A 131 -7.84 -9.24 23.45
CA ASN A 131 -7.33 -9.32 22.09
C ASN A 131 -6.14 -10.30 21.94
N TYR A 132 -5.23 -10.31 22.93
CA TYR A 132 -3.96 -11.05 22.92
C TYR A 132 -3.89 -12.17 23.98
N GLY A 133 -4.95 -12.35 24.77
CA GLY A 133 -5.05 -13.45 25.73
C GLY A 133 -5.29 -14.81 25.06
N PRO A 134 -5.35 -15.89 25.85
CA PRO A 134 -5.43 -17.27 25.36
C PRO A 134 -6.66 -17.59 24.48
N ALA A 135 -7.71 -16.77 24.55
CA ALA A 135 -8.94 -16.91 23.75
C ALA A 135 -9.18 -15.70 22.82
N GLY A 136 -8.16 -14.88 22.58
CA GLY A 136 -8.26 -13.66 21.79
C GLY A 136 -8.25 -13.93 20.28
N PRO A 137 -9.01 -13.15 19.47
CA PRO A 137 -9.13 -13.39 18.03
C PRO A 137 -7.85 -13.09 17.24
N LEU A 138 -6.88 -12.37 17.82
CA LEU A 138 -5.64 -11.97 17.13
C LEU A 138 -4.45 -12.92 17.39
N MET A 139 -4.61 -13.91 18.26
CA MET A 139 -3.52 -14.81 18.69
C MET A 139 -3.69 -16.25 18.20
N GLY A 140 -4.91 -16.74 17.98
CA GLY A 140 -5.12 -18.16 17.60
C GLY A 140 -4.57 -19.15 18.65
N ASP A 141 -4.44 -20.42 18.30
CA ASP A 141 -3.95 -21.50 19.19
C ASP A 141 -2.41 -21.47 19.41
N ILE A 142 -1.84 -20.31 19.72
CA ILE A 142 -0.40 -20.18 19.99
C ILE A 142 -0.12 -20.53 21.47
N THR A 143 0.69 -21.58 21.70
CA THR A 143 1.11 -22.03 23.03
C THR A 143 2.65 -21.92 23.17
N PRO A 144 3.19 -21.22 24.19
CA PRO A 144 2.51 -20.44 25.22
C PRO A 144 1.86 -19.16 24.65
N SER A 145 0.76 -18.73 25.26
CA SER A 145 0.04 -17.53 24.82
C SER A 145 0.87 -16.25 25.08
N ILE A 146 0.71 -15.20 24.26
CA ILE A 146 1.46 -13.94 24.45
C ILE A 146 1.21 -13.32 25.83
N ALA A 147 0.03 -13.53 26.41
CA ALA A 147 -0.29 -13.10 27.77
C ALA A 147 0.61 -13.75 28.84
N GLU A 148 1.15 -14.95 28.58
CA GLU A 148 2.11 -15.61 29.48
C GLU A 148 3.53 -15.07 29.28
N LEU A 149 3.90 -14.75 28.04
CA LEU A 149 5.23 -14.24 27.70
C LEU A 149 5.41 -12.77 28.08
N TYR A 150 4.33 -11.97 28.03
CA TYR A 150 4.34 -10.53 28.29
C TYR A 150 3.21 -10.15 29.26
N PRO A 151 3.35 -10.46 30.57
CA PRO A 151 2.30 -10.20 31.56
C PRO A 151 2.00 -8.71 31.73
N ASP A 152 2.99 -7.84 31.48
CA ASP A 152 2.85 -6.39 31.56
C ASP A 152 2.27 -5.76 30.28
N GLY A 153 2.02 -6.56 29.24
CA GLY A 153 1.47 -6.13 27.95
C GLY A 153 2.52 -5.74 26.93
N ALA A 154 2.32 -6.16 25.68
CA ALA A 154 3.18 -5.83 24.56
C ALA A 154 2.40 -5.82 23.24
N PHE A 155 2.89 -5.07 22.25
CA PHE A 155 2.39 -5.18 20.89
C PHE A 155 2.96 -6.45 20.25
N ALA A 156 2.13 -7.47 20.08
CA ALA A 156 2.52 -8.73 19.45
C ALA A 156 1.84 -8.89 18.09
N VAL A 157 2.63 -9.26 17.08
CA VAL A 157 2.13 -9.64 15.75
C VAL A 157 2.74 -11.00 15.43
N PRO A 158 1.97 -12.09 15.50
CA PRO A 158 2.50 -13.41 15.16
C PRO A 158 2.88 -13.44 13.68
N ALA A 159 4.12 -13.83 13.39
CA ALA A 159 4.55 -14.04 12.02
C ALA A 159 3.92 -15.33 11.47
N GLY A 160 3.27 -15.22 10.32
CA GLY A 160 2.77 -16.39 9.58
C GLY A 160 3.89 -17.11 8.81
N ASP A 161 3.53 -18.18 8.09
CA ASP A 161 4.46 -18.88 7.21
C ASP A 161 4.90 -17.98 6.04
N LEU A 162 6.21 -17.79 5.91
CA LEU A 162 6.81 -16.96 4.87
C LEU A 162 6.84 -17.68 3.51
N ALA A 163 6.68 -19.02 3.49
CA ALA A 163 6.89 -19.82 2.29
C ALA A 163 5.93 -19.43 1.16
N PHE A 164 4.66 -19.17 1.47
CA PHE A 164 3.68 -18.70 0.47
C PHE A 164 4.10 -17.37 -0.16
N SER A 165 4.43 -16.38 0.67
CA SER A 165 4.83 -15.04 0.21
C SER A 165 6.12 -15.10 -0.62
N VAL A 166 7.10 -15.90 -0.19
CA VAL A 166 8.35 -16.11 -0.94
C VAL A 166 8.08 -16.81 -2.26
N ALA A 167 7.22 -17.83 -2.30
CA ALA A 167 6.87 -18.53 -3.52
C ALA A 167 6.20 -17.60 -4.54
N VAL A 168 5.21 -16.81 -4.11
CA VAL A 168 4.53 -15.82 -4.97
C VAL A 168 5.54 -14.79 -5.50
N PHE A 169 6.36 -14.21 -4.62
CA PHE A 169 7.37 -13.23 -5.03
C PHE A 169 8.36 -13.82 -6.03
N THR A 170 8.82 -15.05 -5.80
CA THR A 170 9.75 -15.75 -6.67
C THR A 170 9.13 -15.98 -8.05
N ILE A 171 7.89 -16.45 -8.13
CA ILE A 171 7.17 -16.65 -9.40
C ILE A 171 7.02 -15.31 -10.13
N CYS A 172 6.56 -14.26 -9.45
CA CYS A 172 6.43 -12.93 -10.04
C CYS A 172 7.77 -12.37 -10.54
N ALA A 173 8.85 -12.55 -9.77
CA ALA A 173 10.19 -12.15 -10.16
C ALA A 173 10.67 -12.89 -11.41
N PHE A 174 10.47 -14.22 -11.47
CA PHE A 174 10.80 -15.01 -12.66
C PHE A 174 9.99 -14.57 -13.89
N LEU A 175 8.68 -14.33 -13.75
CA LEU A 175 7.84 -13.85 -14.84
C LEU A 175 8.31 -12.48 -15.33
N CYS A 176 8.61 -11.56 -14.42
CA CYS A 176 9.10 -10.21 -14.74
C CYS A 176 10.46 -10.25 -15.45
N LEU A 177 11.44 -10.98 -14.90
CA LEU A 177 12.76 -11.13 -15.50
C LEU A 177 12.68 -11.83 -16.85
N SER A 178 11.87 -12.88 -16.97
CA SER A 178 11.66 -13.58 -18.25
C SER A 178 11.06 -12.64 -19.29
N MET A 179 10.05 -11.84 -18.91
CA MET A 179 9.45 -10.84 -19.80
C MET A 179 10.51 -9.82 -20.27
N LEU A 180 11.37 -9.33 -19.36
CA LEU A 180 12.45 -8.40 -19.71
C LEU A 180 13.47 -9.02 -20.65
N VAL A 181 13.89 -10.26 -20.40
CA VAL A 181 14.83 -11.00 -21.25
C VAL A 181 14.24 -11.26 -22.63
N ILE A 182 12.98 -11.71 -22.71
CA ILE A 182 12.25 -11.91 -23.97
C ILE A 182 12.15 -10.57 -24.73
N ARG A 183 11.76 -9.49 -24.04
CA ARG A 183 11.67 -8.16 -24.67
C ARG A 183 13.02 -7.74 -25.25
N ARG A 184 14.10 -7.92 -24.49
CA ARG A 184 15.47 -7.59 -24.93
C ARG A 184 15.88 -8.42 -26.15
N ALA A 185 15.54 -9.71 -26.18
CA ALA A 185 15.90 -10.61 -27.28
C ALA A 185 15.15 -10.32 -28.58
N PHE A 186 13.87 -9.96 -28.52
CA PHE A 186 13.02 -9.79 -29.72
C PHE A 186 12.89 -8.34 -30.21
N TRP A 187 12.85 -7.36 -29.31
CA TRP A 187 12.57 -5.95 -29.65
C TRP A 187 13.77 -5.00 -29.46
N GLY A 188 14.84 -5.43 -28.79
CA GLY A 188 15.97 -4.56 -28.47
C GLY A 188 15.65 -3.50 -27.40
N GLY A 189 16.69 -2.83 -26.89
CA GLY A 189 16.60 -1.72 -25.93
C GLY A 189 16.77 -2.11 -24.45
N GLU A 190 17.53 -1.30 -23.71
CA GLU A 190 17.63 -1.37 -22.24
C GLU A 190 16.54 -0.51 -21.56
N LEU A 191 16.41 -0.60 -20.23
CA LEU A 191 15.58 0.33 -19.47
C LEU A 191 16.28 1.71 -19.47
N GLY A 192 15.67 2.72 -20.09
CA GLY A 192 16.11 4.11 -20.00
C GLY A 192 16.88 4.70 -21.20
N GLY A 193 16.67 4.23 -22.43
CA GLY A 193 17.29 4.84 -23.62
C GLY A 193 17.61 3.80 -24.70
N PRO A 194 17.99 4.22 -25.93
CA PRO A 194 18.12 3.35 -27.10
C PRO A 194 19.04 2.13 -26.89
#